data_AF-A0A954FZI6-F1
#
_entry.id   AF-A0A954FZI6-F1
#
_cell.length_a   1.000
_cell.length_b   1.000
_cell.length_c   1.000
_cell.angle_alpha   90.00
_cell.angle_beta   90.00
_cell.angle_gamma   90.00
#
_symmetry.space_group_name_H-M   'P 1'
#
loop_
_entity.id
_entity.type
_entity.pdbx_description
1 polymer ?
#
loop_
_entity_poly.entity_id
_entity_poly.type
_entity_poly.pdbx_seq_one_letter_code
_entity_poly.pdbx_strand_id
1 'polypeptide(L)'
;DFHLIATTERTLPTGRTGYSVTPLLRRGANWGVRIVAPRQDGFTGDIVITAENLPLGVSAKPLTLSGITDRGVLILSADETAKSWSGEIRIVGKAQINNQPVVREAKFASLIWGHVFADAIRVRSRLTMRTPLGVNEQEAAPVILSPVEDKEWTVELNQKLEIPIKLAGSGTRTGNLTVEPYELFGMLRSPPTVNIGEKDTEGKLVIDFRPTGNFKVEPGRYQFALLGVGVTQYQQNLPASIEAAAEVERIEKLVAQLKSDVAQKKATPDQLTRAEQALTKATTTADATKKKAAPASTKFAVWSKLITVNVTKPADKK
;
A
#
# COMPACT_ATOMS: atom_id res chain seq x y z
N ASP A 1 -29.52 9.84 -4.74
CA ASP A 1 -28.22 10.43 -4.31
C ASP A 1 -27.25 9.31 -3.91
N PHE A 2 -26.07 9.61 -3.38
CA PHE A 2 -25.14 8.62 -2.83
C PHE A 2 -24.30 9.18 -1.68
N HIS A 3 -23.87 8.29 -0.79
CA HIS A 3 -22.82 8.55 0.19
C HIS A 3 -21.52 7.90 -0.26
N LEU A 4 -20.40 8.43 0.20
CA LEU A 4 -19.09 7.85 -0.06
C LEU A 4 -18.37 7.60 1.26
N ILE A 5 -17.91 6.37 1.44
CA ILE A 5 -17.15 5.93 2.61
C ILE A 5 -15.84 5.34 2.12
N ALA A 6 -14.73 5.86 2.63
CA ALA A 6 -13.40 5.32 2.38
C ALA A 6 -12.89 4.63 3.65
N THR A 7 -12.24 3.49 3.51
CA THR A 7 -11.62 2.77 4.64
C THR A 7 -10.31 2.15 4.21
N THR A 8 -9.41 2.00 5.17
CA THR A 8 -8.14 1.29 4.97
C THR A 8 -8.08 0.16 5.96
N GLU A 9 -7.67 -1.00 5.46
CA GLU A 9 -7.56 -2.21 6.26
C GLU A 9 -6.10 -2.60 6.37
N ARG A 10 -5.75 -3.26 7.48
CA ARG A 10 -4.46 -3.94 7.52
C ARG A 10 -4.45 -4.97 6.40
N THR A 11 -3.46 -4.87 5.54
CA THR A 11 -3.36 -5.71 4.35
C THR A 11 -3.12 -7.19 4.68
N LEU A 12 -2.67 -7.49 5.90
CA LEU A 12 -2.47 -8.84 6.39
C LEU A 12 -3.25 -9.07 7.69
N PRO A 13 -3.87 -10.25 7.87
CA PRO A 13 -4.55 -10.60 9.11
C PRO A 13 -3.53 -10.74 10.26
N THR A 14 -3.83 -10.11 11.39
CA THR A 14 -3.02 -10.18 12.62
C THR A 14 -3.75 -10.99 13.70
N GLY A 15 -4.08 -12.25 13.37
CA GLY A 15 -4.84 -13.13 14.26
C GLY A 15 -6.20 -12.53 14.63
N ARG A 16 -6.49 -12.46 15.93
CA ARG A 16 -7.74 -11.89 16.48
C ARG A 16 -7.65 -10.39 16.77
N THR A 17 -6.56 -9.74 16.38
CA THR A 17 -6.33 -8.32 16.64
C THR A 17 -6.76 -7.44 15.48
N GLY A 18 -7.31 -6.28 15.79
CA GLY A 18 -7.64 -5.25 14.79
C GLY A 18 -7.27 -3.87 15.29
N TYR A 19 -6.54 -3.13 14.47
CA TYR A 19 -6.13 -1.75 14.73
C TYR A 19 -6.39 -0.92 13.48
N SER A 20 -6.67 0.38 13.67
CA SER A 20 -6.63 1.32 12.55
C SER A 20 -5.24 1.33 11.92
N VAL A 21 -5.21 1.50 10.61
CA VAL A 21 -3.98 1.67 9.84
C VAL A 21 -4.07 3.00 9.10
N THR A 22 -2.96 3.73 9.06
CA THR A 22 -2.81 4.88 8.18
C THR A 22 -2.03 4.41 6.94
N PRO A 23 -2.50 4.70 5.72
CA PRO A 23 -1.73 4.44 4.51
C PRO A 23 -0.35 5.07 4.57
N LEU A 24 0.68 4.24 4.37
CA LEU A 24 2.06 4.68 4.25
C LEU A 24 2.62 4.15 2.93
N LEU A 25 2.86 5.06 1.99
CA LEU A 25 3.48 4.75 0.70
C LEU A 25 5.00 4.85 0.80
N ARG A 26 5.69 3.80 0.35
CA ARG A 26 7.11 3.85 0.00
C ARG A 26 7.24 4.24 -1.47
N ARG A 27 8.43 4.66 -1.90
CA ARG A 27 8.70 4.86 -3.34
C ARG A 27 8.40 3.58 -4.13
N GLY A 28 7.61 3.70 -5.21
CA GLY A 28 7.14 2.58 -6.02
C GLY A 28 6.01 1.73 -5.42
N ALA A 29 5.56 2.03 -4.19
CA ALA A 29 4.49 1.27 -3.56
C ALA A 29 3.11 1.75 -4.01
N ASN A 30 2.14 0.83 -3.91
CA ASN A 30 0.72 1.09 -4.08
C ASN A 30 -0.01 0.74 -2.78
N TRP A 31 -1.09 1.46 -2.48
CA TRP A 31 -1.96 1.21 -1.34
C TRP A 31 -3.43 1.21 -1.74
N GLY A 32 -4.14 0.13 -1.40
CA GLY A 32 -5.57 0.02 -1.61
C GLY A 32 -6.40 0.74 -0.54
N VAL A 33 -7.26 1.65 -0.97
CA VAL A 33 -8.31 2.26 -0.15
C VAL A 33 -9.64 1.68 -0.59
N ARG A 34 -10.28 0.91 0.29
CA ARG A 34 -11.60 0.34 0.01
C ARG A 34 -12.63 1.46 0.03
N ILE A 35 -13.44 1.52 -1.01
CA ILE A 35 -14.51 2.48 -1.21
C ILE A 35 -15.83 1.73 -1.13
N VAL A 36 -16.77 2.27 -0.36
CA VAL A 36 -18.16 1.81 -0.31
C VAL A 36 -19.06 3.00 -0.63
N ALA A 37 -20.03 2.80 -1.52
CA ALA A 37 -20.93 3.83 -1.99
C ALA A 37 -22.39 3.43 -1.75
N PRO A 38 -22.94 3.66 -0.54
CA PRO A 38 -24.37 3.51 -0.31
C PRO A 38 -25.17 4.45 -1.20
N ARG A 39 -25.96 3.88 -2.11
CA ARG A 39 -26.84 4.60 -3.04
C ARG A 39 -28.19 4.88 -2.38
N GLN A 40 -28.77 6.03 -2.66
CA GLN A 40 -30.07 6.47 -2.13
C GLN A 40 -31.10 6.61 -3.25
N ASP A 41 -32.36 6.34 -2.91
CA ASP A 41 -33.53 6.54 -3.78
C ASP A 41 -33.39 5.84 -5.16
N GLY A 42 -32.80 4.64 -5.16
CA GLY A 42 -32.61 3.85 -6.37
C GLY A 42 -31.59 4.43 -7.36
N PHE A 43 -30.68 5.32 -6.91
CA PHE A 43 -29.66 5.90 -7.80
C PHE A 43 -28.71 4.85 -8.41
N THR A 44 -28.83 4.62 -9.72
CA THR A 44 -28.04 3.64 -10.50
C THR A 44 -26.97 4.26 -11.40
N GLY A 45 -26.76 5.57 -11.34
CA GLY A 45 -25.74 6.24 -12.17
C GLY A 45 -24.31 5.90 -11.76
N ASP A 46 -23.37 6.06 -12.68
CA ASP A 46 -21.95 5.85 -12.40
C ASP A 46 -21.41 6.88 -11.41
N ILE A 47 -20.56 6.42 -10.50
CA ILE A 47 -19.83 7.25 -9.53
C ILE A 47 -18.34 7.12 -9.86
N VAL A 48 -17.73 8.21 -10.31
CA VAL A 48 -16.29 8.28 -10.59
C VAL A 48 -15.57 8.82 -9.35
N ILE A 49 -14.78 7.97 -8.71
CA ILE A 49 -14.02 8.26 -7.51
C ILE A 49 -12.56 8.52 -7.84
N THR A 50 -12.01 9.59 -7.28
CA THR A 50 -10.57 9.93 -7.34
C THR A 50 -10.11 10.54 -6.02
N ALA A 51 -8.80 10.71 -5.89
CA ALA A 51 -8.19 11.50 -4.81
C ALA A 51 -7.73 12.87 -5.33
N GLU A 52 -7.84 13.89 -4.49
CA GLU A 52 -7.40 15.28 -4.69
C GLU A 52 -6.44 15.66 -3.55
N ASN A 53 -5.67 16.73 -3.74
CA ASN A 53 -4.61 17.19 -2.81
C ASN A 53 -3.51 16.14 -2.55
N LEU A 54 -3.18 15.35 -3.57
CA LEU A 54 -2.07 14.38 -3.49
C LEU A 54 -0.72 15.11 -3.51
N PRO A 55 0.27 14.68 -2.71
CA PRO A 55 1.62 15.23 -2.77
C PRO A 55 2.30 14.89 -4.10
N LEU A 56 3.35 15.64 -4.45
CA LEU A 56 4.13 15.40 -5.67
C LEU A 56 4.68 13.96 -5.69
N GLY A 57 4.51 13.29 -6.83
CA GLY A 57 4.89 11.91 -7.05
C GLY A 57 3.88 10.87 -6.52
N VAL A 58 2.71 11.30 -6.04
CA VAL A 58 1.58 10.43 -5.70
C VAL A 58 0.41 10.64 -6.65
N SER A 59 -0.19 9.54 -7.10
CA SER A 59 -1.32 9.53 -8.03
C SER A 59 -2.41 8.55 -7.60
N ALA A 60 -3.62 8.73 -8.14
CA ALA A 60 -4.72 7.79 -8.00
C ALA A 60 -5.48 7.69 -9.33
N LYS A 61 -5.47 6.51 -9.96
CA LYS A 61 -6.26 6.27 -11.18
C LYS A 61 -7.75 6.25 -10.80
N PRO A 62 -8.63 6.94 -11.54
CA PRO A 62 -10.04 6.99 -11.20
C PRO A 62 -10.70 5.60 -11.16
N LEU A 63 -11.39 5.34 -10.04
CA LEU A 63 -12.26 4.18 -9.85
C LEU A 63 -13.68 4.57 -10.27
N THR A 64 -14.35 3.75 -11.05
CA THR A 64 -15.75 3.92 -11.46
C THR A 64 -16.57 2.83 -10.80
N LEU A 65 -17.50 3.23 -9.93
CA LEU A 65 -18.54 2.35 -9.43
C LEU A 65 -19.77 2.52 -10.29
N SER A 66 -20.10 1.50 -11.09
CA SER A 66 -21.28 1.52 -11.93
C SER A 66 -22.55 1.28 -11.11
N GLY A 67 -23.72 1.40 -11.74
CA GLY A 67 -25.01 1.15 -11.09
C GLY A 67 -25.16 -0.22 -10.41
N ILE A 68 -24.33 -1.20 -10.80
CA ILE A 68 -24.32 -2.54 -10.24
C ILE A 68 -23.28 -2.73 -9.13
N THR A 69 -22.26 -1.86 -9.03
CA THR A 69 -21.21 -2.00 -8.02
C THR A 69 -21.41 -1.03 -6.85
N ASP A 70 -21.43 -1.57 -5.63
CA ASP A 70 -21.61 -0.82 -4.38
C ASP A 70 -20.27 -0.53 -3.67
N ARG A 71 -19.19 -1.16 -4.14
CA ARG A 71 -17.86 -1.10 -3.56
C ARG A 71 -16.76 -1.31 -4.60
N GLY A 72 -15.55 -0.89 -4.25
CA GLY A 72 -14.34 -1.16 -5.02
C GLY A 72 -13.09 -0.73 -4.27
N VAL A 73 -11.96 -0.70 -4.97
CA VAL A 73 -10.68 -0.25 -4.41
C VAL A 73 -10.10 0.91 -5.21
N LEU A 74 -9.86 2.04 -4.54
CA LEU A 74 -9.06 3.14 -5.09
C LEU A 74 -7.60 2.89 -4.75
N ILE A 75 -6.73 2.91 -5.76
CA ILE A 75 -5.29 2.67 -5.56
C ILE A 75 -4.56 4.02 -5.49
N LEU A 76 -3.89 4.27 -4.38
CA LEU A 76 -2.92 5.35 -4.24
C LEU A 76 -1.54 4.81 -4.62
N SER A 77 -0.83 5.48 -5.51
CA SER A 77 0.45 5.04 -6.08
C SER A 77 1.52 6.10 -5.87
N ALA A 78 2.64 5.74 -5.25
CA ALA A 78 3.83 6.60 -5.18
C ALA A 78 4.86 6.17 -6.23
N ASP A 79 5.38 7.11 -7.00
CA ASP A 79 6.48 6.84 -7.93
C ASP A 79 7.85 6.78 -7.22
N GLU A 80 8.91 6.54 -7.99
CA GLU A 80 10.28 6.41 -7.48
C GLU A 80 10.89 7.73 -6.99
N THR A 81 10.30 8.87 -7.38
CA THR A 81 10.77 10.21 -7.04
C THR A 81 10.03 10.83 -5.85
N ALA A 82 8.96 10.18 -5.40
CA ALA A 82 8.11 10.64 -4.30
C ALA A 82 8.93 11.03 -3.05
N LYS A 83 8.56 12.19 -2.48
CA LYS A 83 9.24 12.82 -1.34
C LYS A 83 8.52 12.55 -0.03
N SER A 84 9.23 12.71 1.07
CA SER A 84 8.66 12.54 2.40
C SER A 84 7.53 13.54 2.58
N TRP A 85 6.35 13.05 2.91
CA TRP A 85 5.17 13.88 3.09
C TRP A 85 4.22 13.22 4.09
N SER A 86 3.55 14.03 4.90
CA SER A 86 2.47 13.56 5.75
C SER A 86 1.41 14.64 5.84
N GLY A 87 0.16 14.22 5.73
CA GLY A 87 -0.95 15.15 5.73
C GLY A 87 -2.26 14.50 5.34
N GLU A 88 -3.18 15.34 4.90
CA GLU A 88 -4.55 14.98 4.58
C GLU A 88 -4.78 15.08 3.08
N ILE A 89 -5.43 14.07 2.53
CA ILE A 89 -5.91 14.04 1.15
C ILE A 89 -7.45 14.09 1.16
N ARG A 90 -8.04 14.39 0.01
CA ARG A 90 -9.49 14.30 -0.18
C ARG A 90 -9.80 13.18 -1.15
N ILE A 91 -10.80 12.36 -0.85
CA ILE A 91 -11.34 11.38 -1.79
C ILE A 91 -12.72 11.87 -2.18
N VAL A 92 -12.97 12.03 -3.47
CA VAL A 92 -14.21 12.59 -4.00
C VAL A 92 -14.84 11.65 -5.01
N GLY A 93 -16.16 11.50 -4.93
CA GLY A 93 -16.98 10.82 -5.93
C GLY A 93 -17.78 11.85 -6.73
N LYS A 94 -17.72 11.73 -8.05
CA LYS A 94 -18.42 12.58 -9.01
C LYS A 94 -19.46 11.74 -9.74
N ALA A 95 -20.70 12.23 -9.82
CA ALA A 95 -21.77 11.56 -10.54
C ALA A 95 -22.71 12.56 -11.20
N GLN A 96 -23.58 12.09 -12.08
CA GLN A 96 -24.68 12.88 -12.65
C GLN A 96 -26.00 12.46 -12.00
N ILE A 97 -26.71 13.40 -11.39
CA ILE A 97 -28.03 13.17 -10.80
C ILE A 97 -28.98 14.19 -11.44
N ASN A 98 -30.03 13.73 -12.11
CA ASN A 98 -30.98 14.59 -12.85
C ASN A 98 -30.25 15.58 -13.79
N ASN A 99 -29.25 15.08 -14.51
CA ASN A 99 -28.38 15.85 -15.41
C ASN A 99 -27.59 16.99 -14.75
N GLN A 100 -27.46 16.97 -13.42
CA GLN A 100 -26.63 17.91 -12.68
C GLN A 100 -25.40 17.21 -12.12
N PRO A 101 -24.20 17.82 -12.25
CA PRO A 101 -23.00 17.27 -11.66
C PRO A 101 -23.08 17.36 -10.14
N VAL A 102 -22.92 16.21 -9.48
CA VAL A 102 -22.92 16.10 -8.03
C VAL A 102 -21.56 15.57 -7.57
N VAL A 103 -20.98 16.26 -6.60
CA VAL A 103 -19.72 15.86 -5.94
C VAL A 103 -20.01 15.51 -4.48
N ARG A 104 -19.47 14.39 -4.04
CA ARG A 104 -19.53 13.92 -2.64
C ARG A 104 -18.12 13.59 -2.16
N GLU A 105 -17.73 14.17 -1.04
CA GLU A 105 -16.48 13.80 -0.38
C GLU A 105 -16.67 12.53 0.46
N ALA A 106 -15.69 11.64 0.42
CA ALA A 106 -15.68 10.41 1.19
C ALA A 106 -15.49 10.71 2.68
N LYS A 107 -16.31 10.09 3.52
CA LYS A 107 -16.05 10.03 4.96
C LYS A 107 -15.11 8.87 5.25
N PHE A 108 -14.01 9.14 5.94
CA PHE A 108 -13.02 8.11 6.23
C PHE A 108 -13.40 7.31 7.47
N ALA A 109 -13.64 6.01 7.31
CA ALA A 109 -13.99 5.10 8.39
C ALA A 109 -12.72 4.56 9.08
N SER A 110 -12.72 4.59 10.41
CA SER A 110 -11.63 4.09 11.24
C SER A 110 -12.19 3.41 12.49
N LEU A 111 -11.44 2.48 13.07
CA LEU A 111 -11.70 2.01 14.42
C LEU A 111 -11.46 3.15 15.42
N ILE A 112 -12.24 3.19 16.51
CA ILE A 112 -12.01 4.14 17.60
C ILE A 112 -10.81 3.68 18.44
N TRP A 113 -10.75 2.38 18.74
CA TRP A 113 -9.69 1.74 19.51
C TRP A 113 -9.26 0.45 18.82
N GLY A 114 -8.00 0.08 19.00
CA GLY A 114 -7.55 -1.27 18.68
C GLY A 114 -8.16 -2.31 19.62
N HIS A 115 -8.17 -3.57 19.19
CA HIS A 115 -8.64 -4.69 20.01
C HIS A 115 -7.79 -5.94 19.79
N VAL A 116 -7.82 -6.83 20.79
CA VAL A 116 -7.12 -8.13 20.79
C VAL A 116 -8.10 -9.31 20.78
N PHE A 117 -9.34 -9.11 21.26
CA PHE A 117 -10.39 -10.13 21.34
C PHE A 117 -11.72 -9.56 20.81
N ALA A 118 -11.99 -9.73 19.52
CA ALA A 118 -13.18 -9.16 18.86
C ALA A 118 -14.52 -9.71 19.40
N ASP A 119 -14.49 -10.87 20.07
CA ASP A 119 -15.62 -11.55 20.70
C ASP A 119 -15.90 -11.09 22.14
N ALA A 120 -14.88 -10.57 22.83
CA ALA A 120 -15.02 -10.11 24.21
C ALA A 120 -15.35 -8.61 24.30
N ILE A 121 -15.07 -7.84 23.24
CA ILE A 121 -15.35 -6.40 23.22
C ILE A 121 -16.08 -5.97 21.95
N ARG A 122 -17.07 -5.09 22.13
CA ARG A 122 -17.79 -4.49 21.01
C ARG A 122 -16.84 -3.58 20.21
N VAL A 123 -16.46 -4.03 19.02
CA VAL A 123 -15.71 -3.22 18.05
C VAL A 123 -16.55 -2.00 17.67
N ARG A 124 -15.96 -0.81 17.81
CA ARG A 124 -16.60 0.46 17.43
C ARG A 124 -15.79 1.14 16.36
N SER A 125 -16.46 1.49 15.26
CA SER A 125 -15.95 2.36 14.21
C SER A 125 -16.49 3.78 14.36
N ARG A 126 -15.79 4.73 13.74
CA ARG A 126 -16.22 6.11 13.57
C ARG A 126 -15.98 6.55 12.14
N LEU A 127 -16.77 7.52 11.69
CA LEU A 127 -16.44 8.31 10.52
C LEU A 127 -15.62 9.51 10.97
N THR A 128 -14.54 9.77 10.25
CA THR A 128 -13.64 10.89 10.47
C THR A 128 -13.75 11.86 9.29
N MET A 129 -13.40 13.11 9.56
CA MET A 129 -13.51 14.21 8.58
C MET A 129 -12.30 14.33 7.66
N ARG A 130 -11.25 13.51 7.87
CA ARG A 130 -9.92 13.68 7.29
C ARG A 130 -9.40 12.32 6.86
N THR A 131 -8.81 12.25 5.67
CA THR A 131 -8.17 11.03 5.15
C THR A 131 -6.65 11.19 5.25
N PRO A 132 -5.98 10.54 6.21
CA PRO A 132 -4.53 10.69 6.38
C PRO A 132 -3.76 9.87 5.34
N LEU A 133 -2.63 10.41 4.88
CA LEU A 133 -1.66 9.70 4.05
C LEU A 133 -0.23 10.06 4.48
N GLY A 134 0.64 9.07 4.54
CA GLY A 134 2.08 9.25 4.66
C GLY A 134 2.82 8.76 3.42
N VAL A 135 3.90 9.44 3.07
CA VAL A 135 4.86 9.04 2.03
C VAL A 135 6.24 9.02 2.68
N ASN A 136 6.95 7.89 2.51
CA ASN A 136 8.32 7.70 2.98
C ASN A 136 9.26 7.62 1.80
N GLU A 137 10.20 8.57 1.73
CA GLU A 137 11.19 8.62 0.65
C GLU A 137 12.45 7.82 0.94
N GLN A 138 12.68 7.48 2.22
CA GLN A 138 13.88 6.78 2.67
C GLN A 138 13.80 5.27 2.41
N GLU A 139 12.63 4.76 2.05
CA GLU A 139 12.41 3.35 1.74
C GLU A 139 11.76 3.20 0.36
N ALA A 140 12.28 2.26 -0.44
CA ALA A 140 11.62 1.77 -1.65
C ALA A 140 10.75 0.56 -1.33
N ALA A 141 9.74 0.30 -2.15
CA ALA A 141 8.92 -0.90 -2.05
C ALA A 141 9.81 -2.15 -2.25
N PRO A 142 9.75 -3.16 -1.34
CA PRO A 142 10.56 -4.36 -1.49
C PRO A 142 10.15 -5.17 -2.72
N VAL A 143 8.86 -5.17 -3.05
CA VAL A 143 8.31 -5.74 -4.27
C VAL A 143 7.30 -4.77 -4.85
N ILE A 144 7.36 -4.58 -6.16
CA ILE A 144 6.42 -3.82 -6.97
C ILE A 144 5.71 -4.81 -7.87
N LEU A 145 4.39 -4.90 -7.74
CA LEU A 145 3.52 -5.78 -8.50
C LEU A 145 2.86 -5.01 -9.64
N SER A 146 2.98 -5.46 -10.89
CA SER A 146 2.33 -4.79 -12.02
C SER A 146 1.92 -5.79 -13.10
N PRO A 147 0.78 -5.60 -13.78
CA PRO A 147 0.56 -6.21 -15.08
C PRO A 147 1.67 -5.80 -16.05
N VAL A 148 2.02 -6.67 -16.98
CA VAL A 148 3.00 -6.34 -18.04
C VAL A 148 2.47 -5.22 -18.95
N GLU A 149 1.15 -5.20 -19.19
CA GLU A 149 0.49 -4.22 -20.04
C GLU A 149 -0.46 -3.32 -19.23
N ASP A 150 -0.26 -2.00 -19.31
CA ASP A 150 -1.21 -1.01 -18.77
C ASP A 150 -2.25 -0.65 -19.84
N LYS A 151 -3.25 -1.53 -20.00
CA LYS A 151 -4.37 -1.35 -20.93
C LYS A 151 -5.70 -1.70 -20.28
N GLU A 152 -6.80 -1.30 -20.93
CA GLU A 152 -8.10 -1.90 -20.64
C GLU A 152 -8.18 -3.27 -21.32
N TRP A 153 -8.38 -4.31 -20.52
CA TRP A 153 -8.51 -5.67 -21.01
C TRP A 153 -9.93 -5.91 -21.50
N THR A 154 -10.10 -6.83 -22.44
CA THR A 154 -11.42 -7.28 -22.89
C THR A 154 -11.47 -8.79 -22.83
N VAL A 155 -12.58 -9.33 -22.34
CA VAL A 155 -12.85 -10.77 -22.28
C VAL A 155 -14.32 -11.01 -22.61
N GLU A 156 -14.60 -12.08 -23.35
CA GLU A 156 -15.98 -12.52 -23.57
C GLU A 156 -16.45 -13.33 -22.34
N LEU A 157 -17.72 -13.15 -21.95
CA LEU A 157 -18.32 -13.95 -20.87
C LEU A 157 -18.16 -15.45 -21.17
N ASN A 158 -17.83 -16.25 -20.15
CA ASN A 158 -17.46 -17.67 -20.23
C ASN A 158 -16.07 -17.99 -20.80
N GLN A 159 -15.25 -16.97 -21.09
CA GLN A 159 -13.85 -17.16 -21.47
C GLN A 159 -12.89 -16.91 -20.29
N LYS A 160 -11.64 -17.33 -20.47
CA LYS A 160 -10.57 -17.04 -19.52
C LYS A 160 -9.80 -15.79 -19.95
N LEU A 161 -9.48 -14.94 -18.99
CA LEU A 161 -8.54 -13.84 -19.16
C LEU A 161 -7.21 -14.21 -18.51
N GLU A 162 -6.13 -14.10 -19.26
CA GLU A 162 -4.77 -14.24 -18.73
C GLU A 162 -4.15 -12.87 -18.55
N ILE A 163 -3.78 -12.54 -17.31
CA ILE A 163 -3.10 -11.28 -16.95
C ILE A 163 -1.62 -11.63 -16.67
N PRO A 164 -0.70 -11.32 -17.60
CA PRO A 164 0.72 -11.45 -17.35
C PRO A 164 1.18 -10.40 -16.35
N ILE A 165 1.98 -10.84 -15.38
CA ILE A 165 2.42 -10.08 -14.21
C ILE A 165 3.94 -10.00 -14.24
N LYS A 166 4.46 -8.82 -13.91
CA LYS A 166 5.87 -8.57 -13.67
C LYS A 166 6.09 -8.07 -12.24
N LEU A 167 7.16 -8.54 -11.63
CA LEU A 167 7.67 -8.08 -10.36
C LEU A 167 8.91 -7.21 -10.57
N ALA A 168 8.99 -6.11 -9.85
CA ALA A 168 10.17 -5.26 -9.70
C ALA A 168 10.41 -4.95 -8.22
N GLY A 169 11.36 -4.08 -7.90
CA GLY A 169 11.72 -3.71 -6.54
C GLY A 169 13.08 -4.28 -6.12
N SER A 170 13.59 -3.81 -4.97
CA SER A 170 14.94 -4.11 -4.49
C SER A 170 14.97 -5.04 -3.27
N GLY A 171 13.82 -5.59 -2.87
CA GLY A 171 13.71 -6.44 -1.68
C GLY A 171 14.10 -7.89 -1.94
N THR A 172 14.66 -8.54 -0.91
CA THR A 172 14.95 -9.97 -0.95
C THR A 172 13.73 -10.77 -0.48
N ARG A 173 13.03 -11.40 -1.42
CA ARG A 173 11.87 -12.25 -1.12
C ARG A 173 12.32 -13.62 -0.61
N THR A 174 11.50 -14.21 0.24
CA THR A 174 11.66 -15.58 0.75
C THR A 174 10.38 -16.35 0.47
N GLY A 175 10.46 -17.45 -0.26
CA GLY A 175 9.31 -18.23 -0.70
C GLY A 175 8.45 -17.54 -1.78
N ASN A 176 7.26 -18.10 -1.99
CA ASN A 176 6.37 -17.67 -3.07
C ASN A 176 5.67 -16.35 -2.74
N LEU A 177 5.42 -15.55 -3.78
CA LEU A 177 4.45 -14.46 -3.76
C LEU A 177 3.14 -15.01 -4.32
N THR A 178 2.12 -15.11 -3.47
CA THR A 178 0.77 -15.51 -3.91
C THR A 178 0.01 -14.26 -4.33
N VAL A 179 -0.44 -14.21 -5.58
CA VAL A 179 -1.16 -13.06 -6.15
C VAL A 179 -2.59 -13.46 -6.50
N GLU A 180 -3.54 -12.62 -6.12
CA GLU A 180 -4.97 -12.80 -6.38
C GLU A 180 -5.66 -11.46 -6.76
N PRO A 181 -6.82 -11.48 -7.45
CA PRO A 181 -7.62 -10.29 -7.65
C PRO A 181 -8.30 -9.84 -6.34
N TYR A 182 -8.28 -8.54 -6.07
CA TYR A 182 -8.90 -7.91 -4.91
C TYR A 182 -9.96 -6.89 -5.34
N GLU A 183 -11.14 -6.96 -4.72
CA GLU A 183 -12.35 -6.18 -5.09
C GLU A 183 -12.80 -6.39 -6.54
N LEU A 184 -12.56 -7.58 -7.11
CA LEU A 184 -13.22 -7.99 -8.34
C LEU A 184 -14.70 -8.24 -8.04
N PHE A 185 -15.56 -7.29 -8.42
CA PHE A 185 -16.99 -7.36 -8.15
C PHE A 185 -17.62 -8.68 -8.65
N GLY A 186 -18.53 -9.25 -7.85
CA GLY A 186 -19.14 -10.55 -8.12
C GLY A 186 -18.34 -11.75 -7.64
N MET A 187 -17.04 -11.61 -7.34
CA MET A 187 -16.20 -12.68 -6.76
C MET A 187 -16.49 -12.81 -5.26
N LEU A 188 -17.15 -13.91 -4.86
CA LEU A 188 -17.63 -14.10 -3.49
C LEU A 188 -16.62 -14.85 -2.61
N ARG A 189 -15.98 -15.89 -3.15
CA ARG A 189 -15.06 -16.78 -2.43
C ARG A 189 -14.04 -17.39 -3.39
N SER A 190 -12.92 -17.82 -2.83
CA SER A 190 -11.88 -18.59 -3.56
C SER A 190 -11.43 -17.90 -4.85
N PRO A 191 -10.93 -16.66 -4.78
CA PRO A 191 -10.37 -16.00 -5.96
C PRO A 191 -9.25 -16.85 -6.58
N PRO A 192 -9.07 -16.81 -7.91
CA PRO A 192 -7.94 -17.49 -8.54
C PRO A 192 -6.63 -16.91 -8.02
N THR A 193 -5.65 -17.79 -7.80
CA THR A 193 -4.32 -17.39 -7.33
C THR A 193 -3.25 -17.81 -8.33
N VAL A 194 -2.16 -17.06 -8.37
CA VAL A 194 -0.91 -17.47 -9.01
C VAL A 194 0.23 -17.35 -8.00
N ASN A 195 1.09 -18.37 -7.93
CA ASN A 195 2.28 -18.35 -7.11
C ASN A 195 3.49 -18.03 -7.99
N ILE A 196 4.17 -16.93 -7.70
CA ILE A 196 5.42 -16.55 -8.35
C ILE A 196 6.56 -17.04 -7.45
N GLY A 197 7.40 -17.96 -7.94
CA GLY A 197 8.47 -18.58 -7.16
C GLY A 197 9.52 -17.57 -6.68
N GLU A 198 10.26 -17.87 -5.61
CA GLU A 198 11.19 -16.91 -4.96
C GLU A 198 12.13 -16.17 -5.93
N LYS A 199 12.63 -16.89 -6.93
CA LYS A 199 13.57 -16.37 -7.95
C LYS A 199 12.89 -15.85 -9.21
N ASP A 200 11.59 -16.10 -9.36
CA ASP A 200 10.83 -15.70 -10.53
C ASP A 200 10.41 -14.23 -10.41
N THR A 201 10.46 -13.52 -11.52
CA THR A 201 10.03 -12.11 -11.62
C THR A 201 8.80 -11.94 -12.51
N GLU A 202 8.27 -13.05 -13.03
CA GLU A 202 7.13 -13.06 -13.94
C GLU A 202 6.12 -14.12 -13.48
N GLY A 203 4.86 -13.87 -13.78
CA GLY A 203 3.76 -14.79 -13.48
C GLY A 203 2.58 -14.55 -14.41
N LYS A 204 1.61 -15.46 -14.38
CA LYS A 204 0.39 -15.34 -15.18
C LYS A 204 -0.82 -15.70 -14.35
N LEU A 205 -1.64 -14.70 -14.01
CA LEU A 205 -2.90 -14.92 -13.32
C LEU A 205 -3.98 -15.23 -14.36
N VAL A 206 -4.68 -16.35 -14.19
CA VAL A 206 -5.78 -16.75 -15.06
C VAL A 206 -7.10 -16.59 -14.31
N ILE A 207 -8.01 -15.79 -14.85
CA ILE A 207 -9.34 -15.55 -14.30
C ILE A 207 -10.37 -16.14 -15.27
N ASP A 208 -11.20 -17.09 -14.79
CA ASP A 208 -12.31 -17.65 -15.56
C ASP A 208 -13.55 -16.75 -15.41
N PHE A 209 -13.97 -16.07 -16.47
CA PHE A 209 -15.15 -15.20 -16.52
C PHE A 209 -16.45 -15.98 -16.81
N ARG A 210 -16.48 -17.28 -16.46
CA ARG A 210 -17.70 -18.07 -16.41
C ARG A 210 -18.46 -17.82 -15.11
N PRO A 211 -19.76 -17.49 -15.17
CA PRO A 211 -20.60 -17.40 -13.99
C PRO A 211 -20.62 -18.73 -13.21
N THR A 212 -20.35 -18.65 -11.91
CA THR A 212 -20.43 -19.79 -10.98
C THR A 212 -21.11 -19.36 -9.68
N GLY A 213 -21.39 -20.31 -8.79
CA GLY A 213 -21.90 -19.98 -7.45
C GLY A 213 -20.97 -19.06 -6.63
N ASN A 214 -19.67 -19.04 -6.95
CA ASN A 214 -18.66 -18.23 -6.28
C ASN A 214 -18.25 -16.98 -7.07
N PHE A 215 -18.64 -16.87 -8.35
CA PHE A 215 -18.36 -15.71 -9.18
C PHE A 215 -19.60 -15.33 -9.99
N LYS A 216 -20.31 -14.31 -9.50
CA LYS A 216 -21.50 -13.73 -10.14
C LYS A 216 -21.07 -12.63 -11.12
N VAL A 217 -20.57 -13.04 -12.28
CA VAL A 217 -20.11 -12.14 -13.33
C VAL A 217 -21.18 -11.93 -14.39
N GLU A 218 -21.28 -10.70 -14.88
CA GLU A 218 -22.20 -10.26 -15.92
C GLU A 218 -21.42 -9.43 -16.96
N PRO A 219 -21.95 -9.22 -18.16
CA PRO A 219 -21.36 -8.28 -19.11
C PRO A 219 -21.31 -6.86 -18.51
N GLY A 220 -20.17 -6.21 -18.61
CA GLY A 220 -19.96 -4.89 -18.01
C GLY A 220 -18.50 -4.53 -17.83
N ARG A 221 -18.25 -3.33 -17.29
CA ARG A 221 -16.91 -2.83 -16.99
C ARG A 221 -16.57 -3.08 -15.52
N TYR A 222 -15.47 -3.78 -15.30
CA TYR A 222 -14.96 -4.16 -13.97
C TYR A 222 -13.66 -3.44 -13.70
N GLN A 223 -13.49 -2.96 -12.47
CA GLN A 223 -12.23 -2.41 -11.99
C GLN A 223 -11.84 -3.06 -10.67
N PHE A 224 -10.60 -3.50 -10.57
CA PHE A 224 -10.04 -4.20 -9.42
C PHE A 224 -8.52 -4.02 -9.39
N ALA A 225 -7.87 -4.47 -8.34
CA ALA A 225 -6.41 -4.52 -8.26
C ALA A 225 -5.94 -5.94 -7.96
N LEU A 226 -4.67 -6.22 -8.18
CA LEU A 226 -4.03 -7.45 -7.72
C LEU A 226 -3.46 -7.22 -6.32
N LEU A 227 -3.67 -8.18 -5.43
CA LEU A 227 -3.05 -8.23 -4.12
C LEU A 227 -2.07 -9.41 -4.09
N GLY A 228 -0.79 -9.11 -3.88
CA GLY A 228 0.26 -10.08 -3.65
C GLY A 228 0.59 -10.18 -2.18
N VAL A 229 0.73 -11.40 -1.65
CA VAL A 229 1.16 -11.67 -0.27
C VAL A 229 2.39 -12.57 -0.28
N GLY A 230 3.43 -12.18 0.46
CA GLY A 230 4.69 -12.91 0.53
C GLY A 230 5.51 -12.56 1.76
N VAL A 231 6.76 -13.03 1.80
CA VAL A 231 7.73 -12.73 2.87
C VAL A 231 8.94 -12.04 2.25
N THR A 232 9.42 -10.97 2.86
CA THR A 232 10.67 -10.28 2.47
C THR A 232 11.58 -10.14 3.67
N GLN A 233 12.89 -10.12 3.44
CA GLN A 233 13.83 -9.59 4.43
C GLN A 233 13.64 -8.08 4.51
N TYR A 234 13.23 -7.58 5.67
CA TYR A 234 13.01 -6.16 5.92
C TYR A 234 13.93 -5.67 7.04
N GLN A 235 14.47 -4.47 6.86
CA GLN A 235 15.32 -3.78 7.83
C GLN A 235 14.60 -2.52 8.29
N GLN A 236 14.34 -2.42 9.59
CA GLN A 236 13.65 -1.26 10.15
C GLN A 236 14.61 -0.08 10.29
N ASN A 237 14.25 1.07 9.71
CA ASN A 237 14.95 2.34 9.91
C ASN A 237 16.47 2.24 9.63
N LEU A 238 16.82 1.61 8.51
CA LEU A 238 18.20 1.50 8.04
C LEU A 238 18.94 2.86 7.96
N PRO A 239 18.31 3.97 7.50
CA PRO A 239 18.98 5.28 7.48
C PRO A 239 19.52 5.71 8.84
N ALA A 240 18.73 5.56 9.91
CA ALA A 240 19.20 5.91 11.26
C ALA A 240 20.38 5.04 11.71
N SER A 241 20.43 3.77 11.29
CA SER A 241 21.58 2.90 11.58
C SER A 241 22.84 3.33 10.82
N ILE A 242 22.69 3.82 9.58
CA ILE A 242 23.81 4.32 8.77
C ILE A 242 24.33 5.64 9.35
N GLU A 243 23.43 6.57 9.68
CA GLU A 243 23.77 7.86 10.28
C GLU A 243 24.48 7.68 11.64
N ALA A 244 23.99 6.78 12.49
CA ALA A 244 24.63 6.49 13.77
C ALA A 244 26.04 5.90 13.61
N ALA A 245 26.26 5.04 12.61
CA ALA A 245 27.59 4.50 12.32
C ALA A 245 28.55 5.60 11.81
N ALA A 246 28.08 6.47 10.91
CA ALA A 246 28.87 7.59 10.41
C ALA A 246 29.24 8.58 11.53
N GLU A 247 28.36 8.78 12.51
CA GLU A 247 28.63 9.63 13.67
C GLU A 247 29.72 9.05 14.58
N VAL A 248 29.76 7.71 14.76
CA VAL A 248 30.86 7.04 15.46
C VAL A 248 32.18 7.32 14.76
N GLU A 249 32.27 7.09 13.45
CA GLU A 249 33.50 7.35 12.68
C GLU A 249 33.95 8.82 12.77
N ARG A 250 33.00 9.76 12.75
CA ARG A 250 33.28 11.20 12.90
C ARG A 250 33.88 11.51 14.27
N ILE A 251 33.31 10.95 15.34
CA ILE A 251 33.79 11.18 16.71
C ILE A 251 35.13 10.46 16.96
N GLU A 252 35.35 9.27 16.39
CA GLU A 252 36.65 8.58 16.47
C GLU A 252 37.78 9.43 15.88
N LYS A 253 37.54 10.03 14.70
CA LYS A 253 38.49 10.98 14.09
C LYS A 253 38.72 12.20 14.98
N LEU A 254 37.68 12.73 15.62
CA LEU A 254 37.80 13.85 16.55
C LEU A 254 38.61 13.46 17.81
N VAL A 255 38.38 12.28 18.38
CA VAL A 255 39.14 11.77 19.53
C VAL A 255 40.61 11.58 19.16
N ALA A 256 40.91 11.01 17.99
CA ALA A 256 42.29 10.86 17.50
C ALA A 256 42.98 12.23 17.32
N GLN A 257 42.27 13.20 16.75
CA GLN A 257 42.77 14.57 16.60
C GLN A 257 43.03 15.23 17.97
N LEU A 258 42.08 15.16 18.90
CA LEU A 258 42.21 15.73 20.24
C LEU A 258 43.33 15.08 21.05
N LYS A 259 43.60 13.78 20.87
CA LYS A 259 44.77 13.12 21.46
C LYS A 259 46.08 13.76 21.00
N SER A 260 46.20 14.06 19.70
CA SER A 260 47.35 14.76 19.15
C SER A 260 47.44 16.21 19.65
N ASP A 261 46.32 16.93 19.66
CA ASP A 261 46.27 18.34 20.06
C ASP A 261 46.57 18.55 21.54
N VAL A 262 46.15 17.62 22.42
CA VAL A 262 46.52 17.64 23.84
C VAL A 262 48.04 17.45 24.00
N ALA A 263 48.64 16.51 23.26
CA ALA A 263 50.10 16.32 23.28
C ALA A 263 50.86 17.57 22.78
N GLN A 264 50.26 18.32 21.84
CA GLN A 264 50.80 19.58 21.31
C GLN A 264 50.39 20.83 22.12
N LYS A 265 49.68 20.68 23.25
CA LYS A 265 49.13 21.78 24.07
C LYS A 265 48.19 22.73 23.32
N LYS A 266 47.57 22.27 22.23
CA LYS A 266 46.56 22.99 21.42
C LYS A 266 45.12 22.73 21.90
N ALA A 267 44.92 21.71 22.74
CA ALA A 267 43.65 21.34 23.34
C ALA A 267 43.83 20.94 24.81
N THR A 268 42.74 20.91 25.59
CA THR A 268 42.76 20.52 27.00
C THR A 268 42.40 19.04 27.20
N PRO A 269 42.93 18.38 28.25
CA PRO A 269 42.54 17.01 28.61
C PRO A 269 41.03 16.82 28.84
N ASP A 270 40.35 17.86 29.31
CA ASP A 270 38.89 17.86 29.49
C ASP A 270 38.14 17.76 28.14
N GLN A 271 38.65 18.41 27.09
CA GLN A 271 38.06 18.29 25.74
C GLN A 271 38.19 16.87 25.21
N LEU A 272 39.35 16.24 25.41
CA LEU A 272 39.56 14.83 25.07
C LEU A 272 38.60 13.92 25.84
N THR A 273 38.51 14.10 27.16
CA THR A 273 37.60 13.30 28.02
C THR A 273 36.14 13.43 27.57
N ARG A 274 35.68 14.64 27.23
CA ARG A 274 34.31 14.86 26.72
C ARG A 274 34.09 14.17 25.38
N ALA A 275 35.07 14.19 24.48
CA ALA A 275 34.98 13.52 23.19
C ALA A 275 34.96 11.99 23.34
N GLU A 276 35.74 11.43 24.27
CA GLU A 276 35.71 9.99 24.58
C GLU A 276 34.37 9.56 25.19
N GLN A 277 33.79 10.36 26.09
CA GLN A 277 32.43 10.12 26.60
C GLN A 277 31.36 10.22 25.50
N ALA A 278 31.50 11.18 24.58
CA ALA A 278 30.62 11.30 23.42
C ALA A 278 30.74 10.08 22.50
N LEU A 279 31.96 9.57 22.29
CA LEU A 279 32.21 8.35 21.53
C LEU A 279 31.48 7.16 22.15
N THR A 280 31.61 6.94 23.47
CA THR A 280 30.89 5.84 24.16
C THR A 280 29.37 5.93 23.95
N LYS A 281 28.79 7.13 24.04
CA LYS A 281 27.35 7.35 23.81
C LYS A 281 26.94 7.09 22.36
N ALA A 282 27.75 7.56 21.40
CA ALA A 282 27.52 7.35 19.98
C ALA A 282 27.60 5.86 19.62
N THR A 283 28.62 5.14 20.11
CA THR A 283 28.76 3.69 19.92
C THR A 283 27.57 2.93 20.49
N THR A 284 27.14 3.26 21.72
CA THR A 284 25.94 2.63 22.33
C THR A 284 24.69 2.86 21.46
N THR A 285 24.54 4.05 20.90
CA THR A 285 23.42 4.39 20.01
C THR A 285 23.51 3.60 18.70
N ALA A 286 24.69 3.56 18.07
CA ALA A 286 24.94 2.83 16.83
C ALA A 286 24.69 1.32 16.99
N ASP A 287 25.11 0.72 18.09
CA ASP A 287 24.84 -0.69 18.39
C ASP A 287 23.34 -0.95 18.57
N ALA A 288 22.64 -0.06 19.28
CA ALA A 288 21.20 -0.17 19.47
C ALA A 288 20.42 -0.01 18.16
N THR A 289 20.79 0.94 17.29
CA THR A 289 20.16 1.14 15.97
C THR A 289 20.47 0.00 15.03
N LYS A 290 21.71 -0.49 15.00
CA LYS A 290 22.13 -1.63 14.18
C LYS A 290 21.38 -2.90 14.54
N LYS A 291 21.19 -3.16 15.83
CA LYS A 291 20.38 -4.30 16.30
C LYS A 291 18.92 -4.20 15.85
N LYS A 292 18.33 -3.00 15.84
CA LYS A 292 16.96 -2.76 15.36
C LYS A 292 16.83 -2.86 13.84
N ALA A 293 17.87 -2.45 13.11
CA ALA A 293 17.93 -2.50 11.65
C ALA A 293 18.34 -3.89 11.10
N ALA A 294 18.55 -4.88 11.96
CA ALA A 294 18.89 -6.23 11.52
C ALA A 294 17.79 -6.79 10.60
N PRO A 295 18.14 -7.40 9.44
CA PRO A 295 17.16 -7.95 8.53
C PRO A 295 16.35 -9.07 9.19
N ALA A 296 15.03 -9.00 9.04
CA ALA A 296 14.11 -10.00 9.55
C ALA A 296 13.05 -10.37 8.50
N SER A 297 12.73 -11.66 8.44
CA SER A 297 11.64 -12.20 7.62
C SER A 297 10.31 -11.59 8.04
N THR A 298 9.76 -10.73 7.19
CA THR A 298 8.52 -10.01 7.46
C THR A 298 7.50 -10.33 6.37
N LYS A 299 6.30 -10.76 6.78
CA LYS A 299 5.18 -10.87 5.83
C LYS A 299 4.79 -9.49 5.35
N PHE A 300 4.58 -9.35 4.05
CA PHE A 300 4.12 -8.11 3.43
C PHE A 300 2.98 -8.38 2.46
N ALA A 301 2.26 -7.32 2.11
CA ALA A 301 1.33 -7.31 1.01
C ALA A 301 1.72 -6.20 0.02
N VAL A 302 1.47 -6.44 -1.26
CA VAL A 302 1.74 -5.50 -2.35
C VAL A 302 0.52 -5.39 -3.25
N TRP A 303 0.21 -4.17 -3.66
CA TRP A 303 -0.89 -3.87 -4.57
C TRP A 303 -0.37 -3.60 -5.98
N SER A 304 -1.10 -4.03 -7.01
CA SER A 304 -0.95 -3.45 -8.34
C SER A 304 -1.66 -2.10 -8.45
N LYS A 305 -1.42 -1.39 -9.56
CA LYS A 305 -2.31 -0.32 -10.01
C LYS A 305 -3.71 -0.88 -10.35
N LEU A 306 -4.67 0.03 -10.48
CA LEU A 306 -6.05 -0.29 -10.84
C LEU A 306 -6.13 -0.86 -12.27
N ILE A 307 -6.64 -2.08 -12.38
CA ILE A 307 -6.88 -2.80 -13.63
C ILE A 307 -8.32 -2.57 -14.07
N THR A 308 -8.54 -2.45 -15.37
CA THR A 308 -9.88 -2.37 -15.97
C THR A 308 -10.07 -3.52 -16.94
N VAL A 309 -11.21 -4.21 -16.82
CA VAL A 309 -11.62 -5.31 -17.69
C VAL A 309 -13.03 -5.05 -18.19
N ASN A 310 -13.20 -5.07 -19.51
CA ASN A 310 -14.50 -5.02 -20.18
C ASN A 310 -14.95 -6.46 -20.49
N VAL A 311 -16.04 -6.89 -19.84
CA VAL A 311 -16.65 -8.20 -20.07
C VAL A 311 -17.76 -8.04 -21.11
N THR A 312 -17.62 -8.71 -22.24
CA THR A 312 -18.55 -8.61 -23.37
C THR A 312 -19.54 -9.78 -23.37
N LYS A 313 -20.72 -9.58 -23.97
CA LYS A 313 -21.69 -10.66 -24.18
C LYS A 313 -21.11 -11.69 -25.15
N PRO A 314 -21.42 -13.00 -24.99
CA PRO A 314 -21.07 -14.00 -25.99
C PRO A 314 -21.66 -13.63 -27.34
N ALA A 315 -20.93 -13.86 -28.43
CA ALA A 315 -21.50 -13.76 -29.76
C ALA A 315 -22.73 -14.68 -29.87
N ASP A 316 -23.85 -14.17 -30.39
CA ASP A 316 -25.03 -14.99 -30.68
C ASP A 316 -24.62 -16.11 -31.62
N LYS A 317 -24.81 -17.36 -31.19
CA LYS A 317 -24.62 -18.52 -32.08
C LYS A 317 -25.70 -18.44 -33.16
N LYS A 318 -25.31 -18.03 -34.37
CA LYS A 318 -26.11 -18.19 -35.58
C LYS A 318 -26.41 -19.66 -35.85
#